data_AF-A0A4R7G022-F1
#
_entry.id   AF-A0A4R7G022-F1
#
_cell.length_a   1.000
_cell.length_b   1.000
_cell.length_c   1.000
_cell.angle_alpha   90.00
_cell.angle_beta   90.00
_cell.angle_gamma   90.00
#
_symmetry.space_group_name_H-M   'P 1'
#
loop_
_entity.id
_entity.type
_entity.pdbx_description
1 polymer ?
#
loop_
_entity_poly.entity_id
_entity_poly.type
_entity_poly.pdbx_seq_one_letter_code
_entity_poly.pdbx_strand_id
1 'polypeptide(L)'
;MWTTIGVVLVTIVLTFVGLFVLLKFGIRWYFSRMLKHVQALGSAQQGVVARITMQLDKLQFSDPQVRKLMQEFKALGYASAGRYSVDEMPGVKIWAGTHPQNGSLALVLELADRYFSADVVRFYENGAALGAGTNPVFHAEHYPSHVQYRQFPRDTAMQDLAQWLDARPLQAAVVPATPKNLRQLNARMYAEMMDYQLSQPMPGLEAWKRMALQDAAAMGSTVPTLTEPQWQAAYDAQRESQQSATEEALQDHVLRSGQVSAAQWQAMSHELVYVHALLGAEEVAERALRRSALTTDATQVEALLRQNLAHAELFEAIQRLLPEDERFVYLISINAPLDARVYRPQVL
;
A
#
# COMPACT_ATOMS: atom_id res chain seq x y z
N MET A 1 -1.26 -38.28 -56.26
CA MET A 1 -2.30 -37.88 -55.27
C MET A 1 -1.90 -38.27 -53.85
N TRP A 2 -1.44 -39.51 -53.62
CA TRP A 2 -0.95 -39.96 -52.30
C TRP A 2 0.30 -39.24 -51.79
N THR A 3 1.23 -38.89 -52.69
CA THR A 3 2.44 -38.12 -52.36
C THR A 3 2.14 -36.69 -51.91
N THR A 4 1.17 -36.04 -52.53
CA THR A 4 0.75 -34.66 -52.19
C THR A 4 0.03 -34.61 -50.84
N ILE A 5 -0.82 -35.59 -50.54
CA ILE A 5 -1.53 -35.67 -49.24
C ILE A 5 -0.54 -35.96 -48.10
N GLY A 6 0.45 -36.83 -48.33
CA GLY A 6 1.49 -37.14 -47.34
C GLY A 6 2.37 -35.93 -46.99
N VAL A 7 2.75 -35.12 -47.98
CA VAL A 7 3.54 -33.89 -47.74
C VAL A 7 2.74 -32.88 -46.93
N VAL A 8 1.46 -32.66 -47.25
CA VAL A 8 0.59 -31.71 -46.53
C VAL A 8 0.42 -32.12 -45.05
N LEU A 9 0.20 -33.41 -44.78
CA LEU A 9 0.07 -33.92 -43.40
C LEU A 9 1.35 -33.74 -42.59
N VAL A 10 2.52 -34.02 -43.19
CA VAL A 10 3.81 -33.84 -42.52
C VAL A 10 4.07 -32.36 -42.23
N THR A 11 3.76 -31.45 -43.17
CA THR A 11 3.90 -30.01 -42.95
C THR A 11 3.01 -29.53 -41.81
N ILE A 12 1.75 -29.94 -41.76
CA ILE A 12 0.82 -29.57 -40.67
C ILE A 12 1.36 -30.03 -39.31
N VAL A 13 1.80 -31.29 -39.21
CA VAL A 13 2.35 -31.83 -37.96
C VAL A 13 3.60 -31.06 -37.52
N LEU A 14 4.52 -30.77 -38.44
CA LEU A 14 5.72 -29.99 -38.14
C LEU A 14 5.40 -28.55 -37.71
N THR A 15 4.39 -27.92 -38.31
CA THR A 15 3.92 -26.59 -37.90
C THR A 15 3.35 -26.61 -36.49
N PHE A 16 2.53 -27.60 -36.14
CA PHE A 16 1.97 -27.74 -34.79
C PHE A 16 3.05 -28.04 -33.75
N VAL A 17 4.04 -28.89 -34.08
CA VAL A 17 5.18 -29.17 -33.20
C VAL A 17 6.04 -27.92 -33.01
N GLY A 18 6.33 -27.18 -34.09
CA GLY A 18 7.04 -25.91 -34.04
C GLY A 18 6.33 -24.87 -33.18
N LEU A 19 5.02 -24.72 -33.36
CA LEU A 19 4.17 -23.81 -32.58
C LEU A 19 4.13 -24.22 -31.10
N PHE A 20 4.02 -25.52 -30.81
CA PHE A 20 4.02 -26.03 -29.44
C PHE A 20 5.35 -25.78 -28.73
N VAL A 21 6.48 -25.96 -29.42
CA VAL A 21 7.82 -25.66 -28.89
C VAL A 21 7.97 -24.15 -28.67
N LEU A 22 7.52 -23.32 -29.60
CA LEU A 22 7.51 -21.85 -29.47
C LEU A 22 6.62 -21.38 -28.33
N LEU A 23 5.42 -21.94 -28.15
CA LEU A 23 4.58 -21.62 -27.00
C LEU A 23 5.24 -22.08 -25.70
N LYS A 24 5.67 -23.34 -25.61
CA LYS A 24 6.16 -23.90 -24.34
C LYS A 24 7.48 -23.27 -23.88
N PHE A 25 8.40 -23.03 -24.80
CA PHE A 25 9.73 -22.49 -24.48
C PHE A 25 9.84 -21.00 -24.74
N GLY A 26 9.20 -20.47 -25.79
CA GLY A 26 9.21 -19.04 -26.10
C GLY A 26 8.40 -18.22 -25.10
N ILE A 27 7.22 -18.68 -24.67
CA ILE A 27 6.45 -18.00 -23.60
C ILE A 27 7.21 -18.09 -22.29
N ARG A 28 7.70 -19.27 -21.90
CA ARG A 28 8.47 -19.42 -20.66
C ARG A 28 9.75 -18.59 -20.66
N TRP A 29 10.45 -18.48 -21.80
CA TRP A 29 11.63 -17.64 -21.95
C TRP A 29 11.27 -16.15 -21.92
N TYR A 30 10.27 -15.72 -22.67
CA TYR A 30 9.77 -14.34 -22.72
C TYR A 30 9.29 -13.88 -21.35
N PHE A 31 8.44 -14.66 -20.68
CA PHE A 31 8.00 -14.38 -19.31
C PHE A 31 9.14 -14.49 -18.31
N SER A 32 10.09 -15.42 -18.42
CA SER A 32 11.24 -15.46 -17.51
C SER A 32 12.16 -14.25 -17.67
N ARG A 33 12.27 -13.69 -18.89
CA ARG A 33 13.01 -12.46 -19.15
C ARG A 33 12.24 -11.25 -18.63
N MET A 34 10.93 -11.18 -18.86
CA MET A 34 10.09 -10.14 -18.28
C MET A 34 10.11 -10.20 -16.75
N LEU A 35 9.91 -11.37 -16.15
CA LEU A 35 9.97 -11.62 -14.70
C LEU A 35 11.31 -11.26 -14.09
N LYS A 36 12.44 -11.44 -14.82
CA LYS A 36 13.76 -10.99 -14.35
C LYS A 36 13.91 -9.46 -14.36
N HIS A 37 13.29 -8.76 -15.31
CA HIS A 37 13.24 -7.29 -15.30
C HIS A 37 12.27 -6.77 -14.24
N VAL A 38 11.20 -7.52 -13.96
CA VAL A 38 10.24 -7.26 -12.89
C VAL A 38 10.84 -7.50 -11.50
N GLN A 39 11.64 -8.55 -11.32
CA GLN A 39 12.37 -8.81 -10.06
C GLN A 39 13.47 -7.78 -9.77
N ALA A 40 14.05 -7.15 -10.81
CA ALA A 40 15.01 -6.05 -10.63
C ALA A 40 14.37 -4.77 -10.09
N LEU A 41 13.03 -4.66 -10.14
CA LEU A 41 12.23 -3.61 -9.51
C LEU A 41 11.86 -3.93 -8.05
N GLY A 42 12.55 -4.88 -7.42
CA GLY A 42 12.15 -5.50 -6.16
C GLY A 42 11.72 -4.51 -5.07
N SER A 43 12.40 -3.38 -4.87
CA SER A 43 12.00 -2.37 -3.87
C SER A 43 10.75 -1.56 -4.23
N ALA A 44 10.39 -1.50 -5.52
CA ALA A 44 9.24 -0.75 -6.06
C ALA A 44 7.98 -1.61 -6.25
N GLN A 45 7.96 -2.86 -5.78
CA GLN A 45 6.88 -3.82 -6.10
C GLN A 45 6.03 -4.31 -4.93
N GLN A 46 6.30 -3.91 -3.69
CA GLN A 46 5.25 -4.02 -2.68
C GLN A 46 4.31 -2.85 -2.92
N GLY A 47 3.14 -3.15 -3.47
CA GLY A 47 2.09 -2.15 -3.64
C GLY A 47 1.82 -1.44 -2.31
N VAL A 48 1.35 -0.20 -2.40
CA VAL A 48 0.89 0.56 -1.24
C VAL A 48 -0.25 -0.23 -0.60
N VAL A 49 -0.11 -0.50 0.70
CA VAL A 49 -1.09 -1.26 1.49
C VAL A 49 -1.74 -0.26 2.43
N ALA A 50 -3.06 -0.09 2.36
CA ALA A 50 -3.72 0.91 3.20
C ALA A 50 -3.89 0.43 4.64
N ARG A 51 -4.12 -0.88 4.83
CA ARG A 51 -4.46 -1.51 6.09
C ARG A 51 -3.66 -2.80 6.27
N ILE A 52 -3.34 -3.12 7.52
CA ILE A 52 -2.59 -4.34 7.85
C ILE A 52 -3.34 -5.19 8.86
N THR A 53 -3.19 -6.50 8.69
CA THR A 53 -3.69 -7.52 9.62
C THR A 53 -2.53 -8.38 10.09
N MET A 54 -2.25 -8.30 11.40
CA MET A 54 -1.19 -9.09 12.03
C MET A 54 -1.71 -10.47 12.48
N GLN A 55 -1.23 -11.55 11.88
CA GLN A 55 -1.57 -12.91 12.28
C GLN A 55 -0.50 -13.50 13.18
N LEU A 56 -0.89 -14.01 14.36
CA LEU A 56 0.04 -14.69 15.25
C LEU A 56 0.44 -16.03 14.64
N ASP A 57 1.73 -16.27 14.46
CA ASP A 57 2.23 -17.47 13.79
C ASP A 57 3.55 -17.98 14.41
N LYS A 58 3.91 -19.24 14.11
CA LYS A 58 5.15 -19.90 14.53
C LYS A 58 6.28 -19.63 13.53
N LEU A 59 6.54 -18.35 13.29
CA LEU A 59 7.52 -17.91 12.30
C LEU A 59 8.97 -18.21 12.71
N GLN A 60 9.78 -18.49 11.69
CA GLN A 60 11.24 -18.48 11.80
C GLN A 60 11.81 -17.28 11.04
N PHE A 61 12.67 -16.53 11.72
CA PHE A 61 13.45 -15.46 11.11
C PHE A 61 14.68 -16.05 10.46
N SER A 62 14.97 -15.61 9.23
CA SER A 62 16.10 -16.08 8.43
C SER A 62 17.40 -15.39 8.84
N ASP A 63 17.36 -14.08 9.10
CA ASP A 63 18.52 -13.29 9.42
C ASP A 63 18.95 -13.53 10.89
N PRO A 64 20.21 -13.95 11.14
CA PRO A 64 20.71 -14.17 12.50
C PRO A 64 20.72 -12.88 13.36
N GLN A 65 20.84 -11.70 12.76
CA GLN A 65 20.80 -10.42 13.48
C GLN A 65 19.42 -10.18 14.12
N VAL A 66 18.32 -10.61 13.49
CA VAL A 66 16.99 -10.49 14.08
C VAL A 66 16.91 -11.19 15.42
N ARG A 67 17.52 -12.39 15.54
CA ARG A 67 17.58 -13.11 16.82
C ARG A 67 18.37 -12.36 17.88
N LYS A 68 19.46 -11.69 17.49
CA LYS A 68 20.26 -10.84 18.38
C LYS A 68 19.43 -9.67 18.90
N LEU A 69 18.75 -8.93 18.02
CA LEU A 69 17.88 -7.80 18.40
C LEU A 69 16.75 -8.24 19.36
N MET A 70 16.13 -9.39 19.09
CA MET A 70 15.13 -9.98 19.99
C MET A 70 15.70 -10.29 21.38
N GLN A 71 16.96 -10.76 21.46
CA GLN A 71 17.63 -11.06 22.73
C GLN A 71 18.00 -9.77 23.48
N GLU A 72 18.45 -8.73 22.77
CA GLU A 72 18.73 -7.42 23.35
C GLU A 72 17.47 -6.82 24.00
N PHE A 73 16.34 -6.81 23.30
CA PHE A 73 15.08 -6.34 23.89
C PHE A 73 14.64 -7.16 25.11
N LYS A 74 14.81 -8.49 25.07
CA LYS A 74 14.52 -9.34 26.23
C LYS A 74 15.41 -9.01 27.42
N ALA A 75 16.70 -8.73 27.20
CA ALA A 75 17.62 -8.32 28.24
C ALA A 75 17.23 -6.95 28.85
N LEU A 76 16.58 -6.10 28.07
CA LEU A 76 16.00 -4.82 28.50
C LEU A 76 14.62 -4.94 29.17
N GLY A 77 14.14 -6.15 29.45
CA GLY A 77 12.89 -6.38 30.18
C GLY A 77 11.62 -6.47 29.30
N TYR A 78 11.75 -6.46 27.97
CA TYR A 78 10.60 -6.69 27.10
C TYR A 78 10.19 -8.17 27.10
N ALA A 79 8.95 -8.44 27.48
CA ALA A 79 8.37 -9.77 27.41
C ALA A 79 7.89 -10.06 25.97
N SER A 80 8.24 -11.23 25.44
CA SER A 80 7.79 -11.63 24.09
C SER A 80 6.26 -11.74 24.05
N ALA A 81 5.65 -10.98 23.16
CA ALA A 81 4.19 -10.94 22.98
C ALA A 81 3.72 -11.73 21.75
N GLY A 82 4.63 -12.07 20.83
CA GLY A 82 4.34 -12.98 19.72
C GLY A 82 5.29 -12.81 18.54
N ARG A 83 5.06 -13.63 17.51
CA ARG A 83 5.61 -13.46 16.16
C ARG A 83 4.44 -13.37 15.20
N TYR A 84 4.50 -12.43 14.26
CA TYR A 84 3.38 -12.10 13.42
C TYR A 84 3.77 -12.04 11.95
N SER A 85 2.94 -12.61 11.09
CA SER A 85 2.93 -12.29 9.67
C SER A 85 1.96 -11.13 9.43
N VAL A 86 2.11 -10.46 8.29
CA VAL A 86 1.17 -9.45 7.82
C VAL A 86 0.54 -9.96 6.54
N ASP A 87 -0.78 -10.12 6.53
CA ASP A 87 -1.51 -10.79 5.45
C ASP A 87 -1.35 -10.05 4.11
N GLU A 88 -1.36 -8.72 4.17
CA GLU A 88 -1.31 -7.81 3.03
C GLU A 88 0.13 -7.56 2.55
N MET A 89 1.14 -7.96 3.34
CA MET A 89 2.56 -7.77 3.01
C MET A 89 3.33 -9.10 3.06
N PRO A 90 3.23 -9.92 1.99
CA PRO A 90 3.96 -11.19 1.92
C PRO A 90 5.45 -11.00 2.16
N GLY A 91 6.00 -11.80 3.07
CA GLY A 91 7.42 -11.77 3.44
C GLY A 91 7.76 -10.88 4.64
N VAL A 92 6.82 -10.05 5.12
CA VAL A 92 6.99 -9.33 6.39
C VAL A 92 6.78 -10.28 7.57
N LYS A 93 7.78 -10.36 8.44
CA LYS A 93 7.72 -11.06 9.73
C LYS A 93 8.05 -10.08 10.84
N ILE A 94 7.26 -10.10 11.90
CA ILE A 94 7.41 -9.19 13.03
C ILE A 94 7.54 -10.01 14.30
N TRP A 95 8.55 -9.75 15.11
CA TRP A 95 8.53 -10.11 16.53
C TRP A 95 8.07 -8.91 17.33
N ALA A 96 7.16 -9.13 18.28
CA ALA A 96 6.72 -8.08 19.19
C ALA A 96 7.10 -8.41 20.63
N GLY A 97 7.57 -7.39 21.34
CA GLY A 97 7.83 -7.42 22.78
C GLY A 97 7.09 -6.28 23.49
N THR A 98 6.57 -6.53 24.69
CA THR A 98 5.89 -5.51 25.51
C THR A 98 6.64 -5.32 26.82
N HIS A 99 6.87 -4.08 27.23
CA HIS A 99 7.57 -3.79 28.48
C HIS A 99 6.57 -3.49 29.61
N PRO A 100 6.54 -4.30 30.70
CA PRO A 100 5.45 -4.26 31.68
C PRO A 100 5.47 -3.00 32.57
N GLN A 101 6.61 -2.32 32.71
CA GLN A 101 6.73 -1.18 33.63
C GLN A 101 6.38 0.16 32.99
N ASN A 102 6.79 0.39 31.74
CA ASN A 102 6.59 1.66 31.03
C ASN A 102 5.56 1.54 29.89
N GLY A 103 5.02 0.33 29.63
CA GLY A 103 3.97 0.08 28.65
C GLY A 103 4.40 0.18 27.18
N SER A 104 5.70 0.31 26.88
CA SER A 104 6.18 0.43 25.49
C SER A 104 6.11 -0.89 24.71
N LEU A 105 6.03 -0.76 23.39
CA LEU A 105 6.07 -1.84 22.41
C LEU A 105 7.42 -1.83 21.71
N ALA A 106 8.10 -2.97 21.68
CA ALA A 106 9.23 -3.23 20.80
C ALA A 106 8.76 -4.07 19.61
N LEU A 107 9.18 -3.69 18.41
CA LEU A 107 8.97 -4.44 17.17
C LEU A 107 10.33 -4.74 16.56
N VAL A 108 10.53 -5.97 16.11
CA VAL A 108 11.66 -6.35 15.26
C VAL A 108 11.08 -6.92 13.98
N LEU A 109 11.33 -6.23 12.87
CA LEU A 109 10.80 -6.58 11.57
C LEU A 109 11.89 -7.22 10.72
N GLU A 110 11.55 -8.28 10.00
CA GLU A 110 12.30 -8.85 8.88
C GLU A 110 11.42 -8.77 7.64
N LEU A 111 11.90 -8.10 6.60
CA LEU A 111 11.28 -8.13 5.27
C LEU A 111 12.08 -9.05 4.36
N ALA A 112 11.61 -10.29 4.24
CA ALA A 112 12.22 -11.34 3.44
C ALA A 112 13.76 -11.40 3.62
N ASP A 113 14.52 -11.34 2.53
CA ASP A 113 15.99 -11.31 2.47
C ASP A 113 16.55 -9.88 2.27
N ARG A 114 15.73 -8.85 2.42
CA ARG A 114 16.07 -7.47 2.04
C ARG A 114 16.66 -6.67 3.18
N TYR A 115 15.90 -6.54 4.26
CA TYR A 115 16.33 -5.77 5.42
C TYR A 115 15.61 -6.23 6.69
N PHE A 116 16.18 -5.81 7.82
CA PHE A 116 15.55 -5.88 9.12
C PHE A 116 15.58 -4.50 9.77
N SER A 117 14.62 -4.23 10.64
CA SER A 117 14.58 -3.04 11.49
C SER A 117 14.14 -3.41 12.89
N ALA A 118 14.41 -2.51 13.82
CA ALA A 118 13.89 -2.58 15.17
C ALA A 118 13.36 -1.22 15.59
N ASP A 119 12.22 -1.24 16.28
CA ASP A 119 11.46 -0.06 16.65
C ASP A 119 11.00 -0.20 18.11
N VAL A 120 11.02 0.91 18.86
CA VAL A 120 10.35 1.04 20.16
C VAL A 120 9.32 2.16 20.07
N VAL A 121 8.11 1.88 20.54
CA VAL A 121 6.97 2.81 20.42
C VAL A 121 6.26 2.93 21.76
N ARG A 122 5.90 4.15 22.14
CA ARG A 122 5.00 4.47 23.24
C ARG A 122 3.74 5.12 22.69
N PHE A 123 2.59 4.58 23.07
CA PHE A 123 1.27 5.10 22.70
C PHE A 123 0.67 5.90 23.86
N TYR A 124 -0.09 6.95 23.55
CA TYR A 124 -0.69 7.83 24.54
C TYR A 124 -2.22 7.86 24.41
N GLU A 125 -2.94 8.12 25.51
CA GLU A 125 -4.41 8.16 25.54
C GLU A 125 -5.01 9.26 24.65
N ASN A 126 -4.26 10.34 24.40
CA ASN A 126 -4.66 11.41 23.48
C ASN A 126 -4.50 11.02 21.99
N GLY A 127 -4.11 9.78 21.69
CA GLY A 127 -3.90 9.28 20.33
C GLY A 127 -2.49 9.54 19.79
N ALA A 128 -1.65 10.30 20.47
CA ALA A 128 -0.26 10.52 20.05
C ALA A 128 0.57 9.23 20.17
N ALA A 129 1.66 9.18 19.41
CA ALA A 129 2.69 8.17 19.59
C ALA A 129 4.09 8.73 19.43
N LEU A 130 5.01 8.08 20.14
CA LEU A 130 6.43 8.41 20.11
C LEU A 130 7.21 7.14 19.82
N GLY A 131 7.91 7.12 18.70
CA GLY A 131 8.70 6.00 18.21
C GLY A 131 10.19 6.34 18.07
N ALA A 132 11.01 5.32 18.16
CA ALA A 132 12.41 5.37 17.75
C ALA A 132 12.77 4.04 17.10
N GLY A 133 13.57 4.07 16.04
CA GLY A 133 13.89 2.83 15.36
C GLY A 133 15.02 2.92 14.36
N THR A 134 15.41 1.76 13.85
CA THR A 134 16.54 1.55 12.96
C THR A 134 16.12 1.32 11.50
N ASN A 135 14.85 1.57 11.16
CA ASN A 135 14.37 1.49 9.78
C ASN A 135 15.24 2.39 8.89
N PRO A 136 15.96 1.83 7.88
CA PRO A 136 16.84 2.62 7.02
C PRO A 136 16.07 3.58 6.10
N VAL A 137 14.79 3.33 5.86
CA VAL A 137 13.91 4.14 5.01
C VAL A 137 12.95 4.90 5.91
N PHE A 138 13.31 6.15 6.22
CA PHE A 138 12.51 7.07 7.04
C PHE A 138 12.42 8.42 6.36
N HIS A 139 11.18 8.87 6.20
CA HIS A 139 10.83 10.17 5.62
C HIS A 139 9.94 10.88 6.65
N ALA A 140 10.45 11.91 7.32
CA ALA A 140 9.76 12.58 8.43
C ALA A 140 8.45 13.24 7.99
N GLU A 141 8.40 13.68 6.75
CA GLU A 141 7.24 14.25 6.07
C GLU A 141 6.08 13.28 5.89
N HIS A 142 6.28 11.97 6.09
CA HIS A 142 5.25 10.92 5.97
C HIS A 142 4.55 10.60 7.29
N TYR A 143 4.81 11.36 8.35
CA TYR A 143 4.22 11.16 9.67
C TYR A 143 3.28 12.31 10.03
N PRO A 144 2.08 12.04 10.54
CA PRO A 144 1.21 13.08 11.06
C PRO A 144 1.82 13.72 12.31
N SER A 145 1.48 14.98 12.59
CA SER A 145 2.16 15.79 13.62
C SER A 145 2.15 15.23 15.04
N HIS A 146 1.16 14.41 15.40
CA HIS A 146 1.06 13.76 16.72
C HIS A 146 1.79 12.41 16.80
N VAL A 147 2.38 11.95 15.70
CA VAL A 147 3.27 10.79 15.65
C VAL A 147 4.70 11.27 15.45
N GLN A 148 5.50 11.17 16.51
CA GLN A 148 6.90 11.56 16.48
C GLN A 148 7.77 10.31 16.34
N TYR A 149 8.72 10.31 15.42
CA TYR A 149 9.64 9.20 15.23
C TYR A 149 11.08 9.69 15.11
N ARG A 150 12.00 9.02 15.83
CA ARG A 150 13.44 9.24 15.70
C ARG A 150 14.10 8.06 15.00
N GLN A 151 14.70 8.33 13.83
CA GLN A 151 15.55 7.36 13.16
C GLN A 151 16.94 7.28 13.83
N PHE A 152 17.44 6.07 13.97
CA PHE A 152 18.78 5.73 14.43
C PHE A 152 19.54 4.92 13.35
N PRO A 153 20.88 4.93 13.33
CA PRO A 153 21.67 4.04 12.48
C PRO A 153 21.28 2.56 12.65
N ARG A 154 21.38 1.79 11.57
CA ARG A 154 20.92 0.38 11.52
C ARG A 154 21.52 -0.51 12.61
N ASP A 155 22.76 -0.25 12.98
CA ASP A 155 23.57 -0.99 13.95
C ASP A 155 23.48 -0.47 15.39
N THR A 156 22.61 0.52 15.64
CA THR A 156 22.38 1.07 16.97
C THR A 156 21.91 -0.02 17.93
N ALA A 157 22.43 -0.02 19.16
CA ALA A 157 22.02 -0.97 20.19
C ALA A 157 20.58 -0.72 20.63
N MET A 158 19.81 -1.77 20.91
CA MET A 158 18.41 -1.62 21.34
C MET A 158 18.27 -0.85 22.67
N GLN A 159 19.34 -0.85 23.46
CA GLN A 159 19.42 -0.08 24.70
C GLN A 159 19.31 1.42 24.43
N ASP A 160 19.93 1.94 23.37
CA ASP A 160 19.93 3.37 23.06
C ASP A 160 18.54 3.83 22.60
N LEU A 161 17.84 2.99 21.84
CA LEU A 161 16.44 3.22 21.44
C LEU A 161 15.54 3.31 22.68
N ALA A 162 15.62 2.32 23.58
CA ALA A 162 14.82 2.27 24.79
C ALA A 162 15.13 3.45 25.73
N GLN A 163 16.41 3.75 25.96
CA GLN A 163 16.83 4.88 26.78
C GLN A 163 16.39 6.22 26.21
N TRP A 164 16.45 6.40 24.88
CA TRP A 164 15.96 7.61 24.25
C TRP A 164 14.46 7.81 24.50
N LEU A 165 13.67 6.75 24.33
CA LEU A 165 12.22 6.77 24.57
C LEU A 165 11.90 7.09 26.04
N ASP A 166 12.61 6.45 26.98
CA ASP A 166 12.43 6.65 28.42
C ASP A 166 12.86 8.03 28.89
N ALA A 167 13.85 8.65 28.25
CA ALA A 167 14.27 10.01 28.53
C ALA A 167 13.33 11.09 27.98
N ARG A 168 12.26 10.75 27.24
CA ARG A 168 11.28 11.73 26.75
C ARG A 168 10.18 11.96 27.80
N PRO A 169 9.79 13.22 28.04
CA PRO A 169 8.67 13.53 28.94
C PRO A 169 7.37 12.91 28.41
N LEU A 170 6.50 12.51 29.32
CA LEU A 170 5.17 12.02 28.98
C LEU A 170 4.31 13.17 28.47
N GLN A 171 3.69 12.99 27.30
CA GLN A 171 2.78 13.97 26.71
C GLN A 171 1.35 13.81 27.25
N ALA A 172 0.98 12.59 27.63
CA ALA A 172 -0.27 12.21 28.29
C ALA A 172 -0.07 10.87 29.01
N ALA A 173 -1.15 10.29 29.57
CA ALA A 173 -1.14 8.93 30.10
C ALA A 173 -0.77 7.93 29.00
N VAL A 174 0.03 6.92 29.36
CA VAL A 174 0.49 5.88 28.43
C VAL A 174 -0.58 4.82 28.28
N VAL A 175 -0.87 4.43 27.05
CA VAL A 175 -1.67 3.23 26.74
C VAL A 175 -0.72 2.03 26.73
N PRO A 176 -0.77 1.13 27.74
CA PRO A 176 0.18 0.03 27.82
C PRO A 176 -0.06 -0.96 26.68
N ALA A 177 0.98 -1.25 25.92
CA ALA A 177 0.98 -2.35 24.98
C ALA A 177 0.99 -3.68 25.74
N THR A 178 0.10 -4.59 25.35
CA THR A 178 -0.08 -5.91 25.94
C THR A 178 -0.26 -6.94 24.83
N PRO A 179 -0.06 -8.24 25.11
CA PRO A 179 -0.37 -9.30 24.14
C PRO A 179 -1.81 -9.27 23.61
N LYS A 180 -2.75 -8.70 24.37
CA LYS A 180 -4.18 -8.63 23.99
C LYS A 180 -4.50 -7.49 23.02
N ASN A 181 -3.82 -6.34 23.14
CA ASN A 181 -4.15 -5.13 22.37
C ASN A 181 -3.09 -4.72 21.34
N LEU A 182 -1.87 -5.28 21.35
CA LEU A 182 -0.78 -4.79 20.51
C LEU A 182 -1.09 -4.82 19.01
N ARG A 183 -1.86 -5.82 18.53
CA ARG A 183 -2.24 -5.91 17.11
C ARG A 183 -3.12 -4.75 16.70
N GLN A 184 -4.08 -4.40 17.54
CA GLN A 184 -4.98 -3.28 17.32
C GLN A 184 -4.22 -1.95 17.39
N LEU A 185 -3.31 -1.79 18.38
CA LEU A 185 -2.48 -0.59 18.49
C LEU A 185 -1.61 -0.40 17.25
N ASN A 186 -0.92 -1.46 16.80
CA ASN A 186 -0.05 -1.39 15.64
C ASN A 186 -0.83 -1.15 14.34
N ALA A 187 -1.92 -1.88 14.12
CA ALA A 187 -2.76 -1.70 12.93
C ALA A 187 -3.41 -0.31 12.88
N ARG A 188 -3.83 0.24 14.02
CA ARG A 188 -4.35 1.61 14.11
C ARG A 188 -3.28 2.63 13.74
N MET A 189 -2.09 2.52 14.33
CA MET A 189 -0.97 3.42 14.03
C MET A 189 -0.57 3.36 12.56
N TYR A 190 -0.46 2.15 12.01
CA TYR A 190 -0.17 1.95 10.60
C TYR A 190 -1.23 2.61 9.72
N ALA A 191 -2.52 2.34 9.96
CA ALA A 191 -3.61 2.91 9.19
C ALA A 191 -3.60 4.45 9.24
N GLU A 192 -3.31 5.04 10.39
CA GLU A 192 -3.23 6.49 10.56
C GLU A 192 -2.03 7.12 9.84
N MET A 193 -0.86 6.47 9.87
CA MET A 193 0.30 6.88 9.09
C MET A 193 0.04 6.75 7.58
N MET A 194 -0.60 5.66 7.16
CA MET A 194 -0.96 5.46 5.75
C MET A 194 -2.03 6.43 5.30
N ASP A 195 -3.05 6.71 6.11
CA ASP A 195 -4.07 7.70 5.79
C ASP A 195 -3.44 9.08 5.56
N TYR A 196 -2.52 9.48 6.43
CA TYR A 196 -1.80 10.73 6.27
C TYR A 196 -0.94 10.76 5.00
N GLN A 197 -0.28 9.65 4.63
CA GLN A 197 0.50 9.56 3.38
C GLN A 197 -0.41 9.59 2.13
N LEU A 198 -1.51 8.83 2.17
CA LEU A 198 -2.49 8.75 1.08
C LEU A 198 -3.25 10.06 0.87
N SER A 199 -3.32 10.92 1.90
CA SER A 199 -3.89 12.26 1.77
C SER A 199 -2.97 13.24 1.03
N GLN A 200 -1.70 12.91 0.82
CA GLN A 200 -0.73 13.76 0.12
C GLN A 200 -0.71 13.45 -1.38
N PRO A 201 -0.45 14.46 -2.23
CA PRO A 201 -0.23 14.21 -3.65
C PRO A 201 1.03 13.35 -3.86
N MET A 202 0.96 12.44 -4.83
CA MET A 202 2.13 11.68 -5.25
C MET A 202 3.23 12.63 -5.73
N PRO A 203 4.50 12.47 -5.29
CA PRO A 203 5.60 13.26 -5.82
C PRO A 203 5.74 13.01 -7.33
N GLY A 204 6.07 14.03 -8.11
CA GLY A 204 6.34 13.85 -9.54
C GLY A 204 7.52 12.90 -9.80
N LEU A 205 7.58 12.34 -11.02
CA LEU A 205 8.53 11.28 -11.42
C LEU A 205 9.98 11.52 -10.96
N GLU A 206 10.54 12.70 -11.19
CA GLU A 206 11.94 13.01 -10.81
C GLU A 206 12.15 13.08 -9.29
N ALA A 207 11.16 13.56 -8.54
CA ALA A 207 11.22 13.55 -7.08
C ALA A 207 11.11 12.11 -6.55
N TRP A 208 10.16 11.34 -7.10
CA TRP A 208 10.00 9.93 -6.76
C TRP A 208 11.25 9.10 -7.08
N LYS A 209 11.86 9.30 -8.25
CA LYS A 209 13.13 8.66 -8.66
C LYS A 209 14.24 8.96 -7.67
N ARG A 210 14.40 10.22 -7.23
CA ARG A 210 15.39 10.59 -6.21
C ARG A 210 15.15 9.88 -4.88
N MET A 211 13.90 9.83 -4.41
CA MET A 211 13.55 9.10 -3.19
C MET A 211 13.85 7.60 -3.33
N ALA A 212 13.44 6.97 -4.42
CA ALA A 212 13.68 5.54 -4.66
C ALA A 212 15.19 5.20 -4.69
N LEU A 213 16.02 6.07 -5.27
CA LEU A 213 17.47 5.91 -5.28
C LEU A 213 18.10 6.10 -3.89
N GLN A 214 17.60 7.05 -3.10
CA GLN A 214 18.02 7.26 -1.72
C GLN A 214 17.65 6.06 -0.84
N ASP A 215 16.44 5.53 -0.97
CA ASP A 215 15.96 4.36 -0.24
C ASP A 215 16.78 3.11 -0.61
N ALA A 216 17.07 2.90 -1.90
CA ALA A 216 17.92 1.82 -2.37
C ALA A 216 19.33 1.89 -1.75
N ALA A 217 19.93 3.09 -1.72
CA ALA A 217 21.24 3.31 -1.10
C ALA A 217 21.21 3.07 0.42
N ALA A 218 20.17 3.56 1.13
CA ALA A 218 20.00 3.38 2.56
C ALA A 218 19.82 1.90 2.96
N MET A 219 19.13 1.13 2.11
CA MET A 219 19.00 -0.32 2.29
C MET A 219 20.28 -1.11 1.96
N GLY A 220 21.31 -0.46 1.40
CA GLY A 220 22.52 -1.14 0.90
C GLY A 220 22.24 -2.03 -0.30
N SER A 221 21.13 -1.80 -1.01
CA SER A 221 20.75 -2.53 -2.21
C SER A 221 21.50 -1.99 -3.42
N THR A 222 21.77 -2.85 -4.41
CA THR A 222 22.31 -2.40 -5.70
C THR A 222 21.30 -1.46 -6.34
N VAL A 223 21.74 -0.23 -6.61
CA VAL A 223 20.92 0.78 -7.29
C VAL A 223 20.46 0.21 -8.64
N PRO A 224 19.15 0.18 -8.93
CA PRO A 224 18.66 -0.41 -10.17
C PRO A 224 19.05 0.49 -11.35
N THR A 225 19.72 -0.09 -12.35
CA THR A 225 20.01 0.59 -13.62
C THR A 225 18.79 0.50 -14.54
N LEU A 226 17.78 1.35 -14.29
CA LEU A 226 16.56 1.42 -15.11
C LEU A 226 16.74 2.44 -16.24
N THR A 227 16.17 2.13 -17.40
CA THR A 227 16.00 3.08 -18.51
C THR A 227 14.85 4.05 -18.22
N GLU A 228 14.78 5.20 -18.88
CA GLU A 228 13.67 6.15 -18.65
C GLU A 228 12.27 5.55 -18.89
N PRO A 229 12.02 4.72 -19.93
CA PRO A 229 10.73 4.04 -20.06
C PRO A 229 10.42 3.09 -18.89
N GLN A 230 11.43 2.49 -18.27
CA GLN A 230 11.24 1.63 -17.09
C GLN A 230 10.92 2.45 -15.84
N TRP A 231 11.57 3.61 -15.68
CA TRP A 231 11.24 4.55 -14.60
C TRP A 231 9.80 5.04 -14.71
N GLN A 232 9.36 5.43 -15.92
CA GLN A 232 7.98 5.84 -16.18
C GLN A 232 6.99 4.71 -15.86
N ALA A 233 7.23 3.50 -16.35
CA ALA A 233 6.35 2.37 -16.09
C ALA A 233 6.25 2.01 -14.60
N ALA A 234 7.36 2.08 -13.85
CA ALA A 234 7.36 1.84 -12.41
C ALA A 234 6.62 2.94 -11.64
N TYR A 235 6.77 4.19 -12.07
CA TYR A 235 6.04 5.33 -11.52
C TYR A 235 4.53 5.21 -11.74
N ASP A 236 4.11 4.83 -12.96
CA ASP A 236 2.69 4.63 -13.28
C ASP A 236 2.09 3.48 -12.47
N ALA A 237 2.81 2.37 -12.29
CA ALA A 237 2.39 1.27 -11.42
C ALA A 237 2.29 1.69 -9.95
N GLN A 238 3.23 2.50 -9.46
CA GLN A 238 3.16 3.04 -8.10
C GLN A 238 1.96 3.98 -7.93
N ARG A 239 1.66 4.81 -8.92
CA ARG A 239 0.51 5.71 -8.94
C ARG A 239 -0.80 4.93 -8.86
N GLU A 240 -0.95 3.91 -9.70
CA GLU A 240 -2.12 3.01 -9.70
C GLU A 240 -2.26 2.28 -8.35
N SER A 241 -1.15 1.83 -7.77
CA SER A 241 -1.14 1.20 -6.45
C SER A 241 -1.55 2.17 -5.34
N GLN A 242 -1.08 3.43 -5.37
CA GLN A 242 -1.48 4.46 -4.40
C GLN A 242 -2.96 4.81 -4.54
N GLN A 243 -3.48 4.89 -5.76
CA GLN A 243 -4.91 5.09 -6.01
C GLN A 243 -5.75 3.95 -5.44
N SER A 244 -5.35 2.70 -5.69
CA SER A 244 -6.02 1.51 -5.15
C SER A 244 -6.02 1.51 -3.62
N ALA A 245 -4.89 1.83 -3.00
CA ALA A 245 -4.79 1.95 -1.53
C ALA A 245 -5.63 3.12 -0.98
N THR A 246 -5.71 4.24 -1.70
CA THR A 246 -6.56 5.36 -1.31
C THR A 246 -8.03 4.94 -1.29
N GLU A 247 -8.49 4.20 -2.30
CA GLU A 247 -9.85 3.66 -2.31
C GLU A 247 -10.11 2.68 -1.18
N GLU A 248 -9.17 1.77 -0.88
CA GLU A 248 -9.27 0.86 0.26
C GLU A 248 -9.39 1.63 1.60
N ALA A 249 -8.57 2.68 1.77
CA ALA A 249 -8.63 3.54 2.96
C ALA A 249 -9.98 4.25 3.08
N LEU A 250 -10.47 4.86 1.99
CA LEU A 250 -11.77 5.51 1.92
C LEU A 250 -12.90 4.50 2.24
N GLN A 251 -12.82 3.29 1.70
CA GLN A 251 -13.76 2.20 1.93
C GLN A 251 -13.84 1.82 3.43
N ASP A 252 -12.69 1.68 4.10
CA ASP A 252 -12.62 1.45 5.55
C ASP A 252 -13.23 2.61 6.36
N HIS A 253 -13.04 3.86 5.93
CA HIS A 253 -13.68 5.01 6.57
C HIS A 253 -15.19 5.07 6.36
N VAL A 254 -15.69 4.67 5.19
CA VAL A 254 -17.15 4.50 4.98
C VAL A 254 -17.71 3.48 5.97
N LEU A 255 -17.06 2.32 6.11
CA LEU A 255 -17.49 1.28 7.05
C LEU A 255 -17.50 1.75 8.50
N ARG A 256 -16.49 2.53 8.90
CA ARG A 256 -16.36 3.08 10.26
C ARG A 256 -17.27 4.26 10.53
N SER A 257 -17.77 4.94 9.49
CA SER A 257 -18.66 6.09 9.64
C SER A 257 -19.98 5.76 10.33
N GLY A 258 -20.42 4.49 10.25
CA GLY A 258 -21.73 4.04 10.74
C GLY A 258 -22.93 4.57 9.93
N GLN A 259 -22.68 5.30 8.83
CA GLN A 259 -23.72 5.91 8.00
C GLN A 259 -24.31 4.93 6.97
N VAL A 260 -23.62 3.83 6.69
CA VAL A 260 -24.05 2.78 5.76
C VAL A 260 -24.27 1.49 6.55
N SER A 261 -25.47 0.92 6.48
CA SER A 261 -25.75 -0.37 7.12
C SER A 261 -25.01 -1.52 6.42
N ALA A 262 -24.78 -2.63 7.15
CA ALA A 262 -24.14 -3.81 6.58
C ALA A 262 -24.89 -4.37 5.34
N ALA A 263 -26.23 -4.33 5.36
CA ALA A 263 -27.05 -4.78 4.23
C ALA A 263 -26.89 -3.86 3.01
N GLN A 264 -26.89 -2.54 3.21
CA GLN A 264 -26.61 -1.58 2.14
C GLN A 264 -25.21 -1.78 1.57
N TRP A 265 -24.21 -1.90 2.44
CA TRP A 265 -22.83 -2.15 2.03
C TRP A 265 -22.72 -3.38 1.14
N GLN A 266 -23.25 -4.52 1.59
CA GLN A 266 -23.19 -5.77 0.85
C GLN A 266 -23.84 -5.66 -0.53
N ALA A 267 -24.90 -4.86 -0.68
CA ALA A 267 -25.58 -4.67 -1.96
C ALA A 267 -24.78 -3.80 -2.95
N MET A 268 -23.97 -2.84 -2.48
CA MET A 268 -23.40 -1.80 -3.35
C MET A 268 -21.87 -1.67 -3.30
N SER A 269 -21.17 -2.37 -2.42
CA SER A 269 -19.74 -2.13 -2.14
C SER A 269 -18.82 -2.26 -3.36
N HIS A 270 -19.21 -3.10 -4.33
CA HIS A 270 -18.44 -3.36 -5.55
C HIS A 270 -18.67 -2.32 -6.65
N GLU A 271 -19.63 -1.41 -6.45
CA GLU A 271 -20.00 -0.37 -7.42
C GLU A 271 -19.88 1.05 -6.87
N LEU A 272 -19.34 1.21 -5.66
CA LEU A 272 -19.12 2.54 -5.11
C LEU A 272 -18.09 3.30 -5.95
N VAL A 273 -18.35 4.60 -6.12
CA VAL A 273 -17.44 5.52 -6.77
C VAL A 273 -17.01 6.58 -5.77
N TYR A 274 -15.70 6.72 -5.61
CA TYR A 274 -15.08 7.72 -4.74
C TYR A 274 -14.55 8.87 -5.61
N VAL A 275 -14.94 10.10 -5.29
CA VAL A 275 -14.49 11.32 -5.98
C VAL A 275 -13.80 12.21 -4.96
N HIS A 276 -12.54 12.55 -5.25
CA HIS A 276 -11.71 13.32 -4.34
C HIS A 276 -10.70 14.22 -5.04
N ALA A 277 -10.02 15.09 -4.28
CA ALA A 277 -9.14 16.14 -4.81
C ALA A 277 -7.89 15.60 -5.53
N LEU A 278 -7.40 14.42 -5.16
CA LEU A 278 -6.20 13.82 -5.79
C LEU A 278 -6.44 13.12 -7.13
N LEU A 279 -7.69 13.04 -7.63
CA LEU A 279 -7.96 12.48 -8.96
C LEU A 279 -7.61 13.46 -10.07
N GLY A 280 -7.28 12.96 -11.26
CA GLY A 280 -7.28 13.79 -12.47
C GLY A 280 -8.71 14.05 -12.98
N ALA A 281 -8.93 15.14 -13.72
CA ALA A 281 -10.23 15.42 -14.34
C ALA A 281 -10.70 14.30 -15.28
N GLU A 282 -9.78 13.72 -16.07
CA GLU A 282 -10.07 12.56 -16.92
C GLU A 282 -10.46 11.33 -16.10
N GLU A 283 -9.76 11.05 -15.00
CA GLU A 283 -10.09 9.92 -14.10
C GLU A 283 -11.47 10.10 -13.45
N VAL A 284 -11.83 11.34 -13.09
CA VAL A 284 -13.19 11.67 -12.61
C VAL A 284 -14.23 11.37 -13.68
N ALA A 285 -13.96 11.72 -14.93
CA ALA A 285 -14.85 11.45 -16.05
C ALA A 285 -14.97 9.95 -16.33
N GLU A 286 -13.86 9.20 -16.34
CA GLU A 286 -13.87 7.74 -16.49
C GLU A 286 -14.69 7.06 -15.39
N ARG A 287 -14.53 7.49 -14.13
CA ARG A 287 -15.35 7.00 -13.02
C ARG A 287 -16.82 7.32 -13.20
N ALA A 288 -17.14 8.54 -13.64
CA ALA A 288 -18.52 8.97 -13.90
C ALA A 288 -19.18 8.14 -15.01
N LEU A 289 -18.41 7.73 -16.01
CA LEU A 289 -18.88 7.02 -17.20
C LEU A 289 -18.79 5.49 -17.07
N ARG A 290 -18.35 4.94 -15.93
CA ARG A 290 -18.07 3.50 -15.75
C ARG A 290 -19.25 2.58 -16.11
N ARG A 291 -20.49 3.06 -15.98
CA ARG A 291 -21.74 2.32 -16.30
C ARG A 291 -22.37 2.73 -17.64
N SER A 292 -21.72 3.61 -18.39
CA SER A 292 -22.29 4.27 -19.57
C SER A 292 -21.58 3.81 -20.85
N ALA A 293 -22.30 3.87 -21.97
CA ALA A 293 -21.71 3.67 -23.30
C ALA A 293 -20.95 4.91 -23.82
N LEU A 294 -21.17 6.09 -23.22
CA LEU A 294 -20.38 7.29 -23.51
C LEU A 294 -18.96 7.16 -22.97
N THR A 295 -18.03 7.70 -23.72
CA THR A 295 -16.59 7.74 -23.44
C THR A 295 -16.12 9.18 -23.21
N THR A 296 -14.89 9.35 -22.71
CA THR A 296 -14.33 10.67 -22.35
C THR A 296 -14.11 11.61 -23.54
N ASP A 297 -14.01 11.06 -24.76
CA ASP A 297 -13.92 11.78 -26.04
C ASP A 297 -15.27 12.24 -26.59
N ALA A 298 -16.39 11.89 -25.94
CA ALA A 298 -17.70 12.40 -26.32
C ALA A 298 -17.72 13.93 -26.20
N THR A 299 -18.18 14.63 -27.25
CA THR A 299 -18.08 16.11 -27.36
C THR A 299 -18.65 16.84 -26.13
N GLN A 300 -19.72 16.33 -25.53
CA GLN A 300 -20.33 16.90 -24.33
C GLN A 300 -19.45 16.73 -23.08
N VAL A 301 -18.75 15.60 -22.96
CA VAL A 301 -17.81 15.31 -21.87
C VAL A 301 -16.54 16.12 -22.03
N GLU A 302 -15.97 16.20 -23.23
CA GLU A 302 -14.82 17.08 -23.51
C GLU A 302 -15.12 18.55 -23.17
N ALA A 303 -16.33 19.02 -23.47
CA ALA A 303 -16.74 20.38 -23.15
C ALA A 303 -16.78 20.64 -21.63
N LEU A 304 -17.12 19.63 -20.81
CA LEU A 304 -17.08 19.71 -19.36
C LEU A 304 -15.64 19.66 -18.82
N LEU A 305 -14.78 18.80 -19.38
CA LEU A 305 -13.37 18.70 -19.00
C LEU A 305 -12.62 20.03 -19.20
N ARG A 306 -12.99 20.81 -20.24
CA ARG A 306 -12.39 22.13 -20.51
C ARG A 306 -12.86 23.24 -19.56
N GLN A 307 -13.91 23.02 -18.75
CA GLN A 307 -14.46 24.05 -17.84
C GLN A 307 -13.71 24.17 -16.51
N ASN A 308 -12.72 23.30 -16.23
CA ASN A 308 -11.93 23.33 -15.01
C ASN A 308 -12.79 23.36 -13.72
N LEU A 309 -13.87 22.58 -13.72
CA LEU A 309 -14.77 22.43 -12.59
C LEU A 309 -14.08 21.69 -11.44
N ALA A 310 -14.54 21.90 -10.20
CA ALA A 310 -14.12 21.06 -9.08
C ALA A 310 -14.51 19.59 -9.36
N HIS A 311 -13.73 18.62 -8.89
CA HIS A 311 -13.93 17.21 -9.26
C HIS A 311 -15.33 16.67 -8.95
N ALA A 312 -15.90 17.03 -7.79
CA ALA A 312 -17.27 16.67 -7.46
C ALA A 312 -18.30 17.28 -8.42
N GLU A 313 -18.10 18.54 -8.82
CA GLU A 313 -18.98 19.24 -9.76
C GLU A 313 -18.87 18.69 -11.17
N LEU A 314 -17.65 18.35 -11.61
CA LEU A 314 -17.39 17.66 -12.87
C LEU A 314 -18.10 16.31 -12.90
N PHE A 315 -17.94 15.50 -11.85
CA PHE A 315 -18.61 14.21 -11.74
C PHE A 315 -20.13 14.36 -11.88
N GLU A 316 -20.74 15.24 -11.08
CA GLU A 316 -22.18 15.48 -11.10
C GLU A 316 -22.69 16.08 -12.42
N ALA A 317 -21.88 16.91 -13.09
CA ALA A 317 -22.22 17.43 -14.41
C ALA A 317 -22.26 16.32 -15.47
N ILE A 318 -21.32 15.37 -15.43
CA ILE A 318 -21.34 14.20 -16.31
C ILE A 318 -22.53 13.29 -15.98
N GLN A 319 -22.83 13.04 -14.70
CA GLN A 319 -24.00 12.23 -14.31
C GLN A 319 -25.33 12.79 -14.87
N ARG A 320 -25.47 14.11 -15.01
CA ARG A 320 -26.67 14.74 -15.59
C ARG A 320 -26.85 14.47 -17.09
N LEU A 321 -25.78 14.08 -17.81
CA LEU A 321 -25.84 13.69 -19.22
C LEU A 321 -26.39 12.27 -19.41
N LEU A 322 -26.26 11.41 -18.39
CA LEU A 322 -26.56 9.99 -18.48
C LEU A 322 -28.06 9.71 -18.22
N PRO A 323 -28.63 8.62 -18.74
CA PRO A 323 -29.94 8.13 -18.33
C PRO A 323 -29.90 7.57 -16.89
N GLU A 324 -31.07 7.47 -16.22
CA GLU A 324 -31.14 7.16 -14.78
C GLU A 324 -30.53 5.81 -14.38
N ASP A 325 -30.59 4.81 -15.25
CA ASP A 325 -30.05 3.46 -15.05
C ASP A 325 -28.52 3.40 -15.13
N GLU A 326 -27.89 4.40 -15.76
CA GLU A 326 -26.44 4.53 -15.86
C GLU A 326 -25.85 5.47 -14.79
N ARG A 327 -26.71 6.17 -14.03
CA ARG A 327 -26.29 7.20 -13.07
C ARG A 327 -25.79 6.64 -11.74
N PHE A 328 -24.89 7.39 -11.15
CA PHE A 328 -24.54 7.35 -9.74
C PHE A 328 -25.20 8.50 -8.99
N VAL A 329 -25.66 8.21 -7.76
CA VAL A 329 -26.23 9.19 -6.83
C VAL A 329 -25.36 9.31 -5.59
N TYR A 330 -25.33 10.52 -5.02
CA TYR A 330 -24.60 10.79 -3.79
C TYR A 330 -25.07 9.88 -2.65
N LEU A 331 -24.12 9.27 -1.95
CA LEU A 331 -24.36 8.44 -0.79
C LEU A 331 -23.99 9.20 0.49
N ILE A 332 -22.71 9.54 0.65
CA ILE A 332 -22.15 10.20 1.84
C ILE A 332 -20.89 11.00 1.49
N SER A 333 -20.42 11.80 2.45
CA SER A 333 -19.09 12.43 2.43
C SER A 333 -18.24 11.87 3.56
N ILE A 334 -16.96 11.63 3.29
CA ILE A 334 -15.95 11.24 4.27
C ILE A 334 -14.80 12.24 4.23
N ASN A 335 -14.14 12.45 5.37
CA ASN A 335 -13.06 13.43 5.54
C ASN A 335 -11.70 12.78 5.85
N ALA A 336 -11.61 11.45 5.70
CA ALA A 336 -10.41 10.68 5.96
C ALA A 336 -10.31 9.50 4.95
N PRO A 337 -9.11 9.17 4.45
CA PRO A 337 -7.84 9.89 4.65
C PRO A 337 -7.84 11.33 4.10
N LEU A 338 -8.77 11.65 3.21
CA LEU A 338 -8.95 12.98 2.63
C LEU A 338 -10.43 13.21 2.29
N ASP A 339 -10.79 14.45 2.01
CA ASP A 339 -12.17 14.81 1.66
C ASP A 339 -12.59 14.11 0.36
N ALA A 340 -13.61 13.26 0.46
CA ALA A 340 -14.17 12.53 -0.66
C ALA A 340 -15.69 12.49 -0.59
N ARG A 341 -16.31 12.56 -1.78
CA ARG A 341 -17.72 12.21 -1.96
C ARG A 341 -17.82 10.79 -2.45
N VAL A 342 -18.73 10.03 -1.85
CA VAL A 342 -19.01 8.65 -2.18
C VAL A 342 -20.34 8.60 -2.91
N TYR A 343 -20.35 7.94 -4.05
CA TYR A 343 -21.53 7.76 -4.88
C TYR A 343 -21.83 6.27 -5.04
N ARG A 344 -23.11 5.93 -5.14
CA ARG A 344 -23.59 4.57 -5.43
C ARG A 344 -24.41 4.58 -6.70
N PRO A 345 -24.63 3.42 -7.35
CA PRO A 345 -25.60 3.35 -8.42
C PRO A 345 -26.98 3.84 -8.00
N GLN A 346 -27.65 4.56 -8.90
CA GLN A 346 -29.04 4.97 -8.73
C GLN A 346 -29.95 3.73 -8.74
N VAL A 347 -29.71 2.84 -9.70
CA VAL A 347 -30.38 1.54 -9.84
C VAL A 347 -29.37 0.43 -9.50
N LEU A 348 -29.66 -0.32 -8.43
CA LEU A 348 -28.87 -1.46 -7.95
C LEU A 348 -29.14 -2.73 -8.76
#